data_AF-A0A2U0RXB9-F1
#
_entry.id   AF-A0A2U0RXB9-F1
#
_cell.length_a   1.000
_cell.length_b   1.000
_cell.length_c   1.000
_cell.angle_alpha   90.00
_cell.angle_beta   90.00
_cell.angle_gamma   90.00
#
_symmetry.space_group_name_H-M   'P 1'
#
loop_
_entity.id
_entity.type
_entity.pdbx_description
1 polymer ?
#
loop_
_entity_poly.entity_id
_entity_poly.type
_entity_poly.pdbx_seq_one_letter_code
_entity_poly.pdbx_strand_id
1 'polypeptide(L)'
;KLVCDMAIGGIGKLRKPVQVTAKNGKVENVSSEDKEHLSRIKETFQTDSWANVVGEFAFGINAKARFVDEFLEAEKMLGTVHVAFGANTDMPGGKNPSKNHMDMMISEPTVTVTKQNGEIVTILHKGQFQILN
;
A
#
# COMPACT_ATOMS: atom_id res chain seq x y z
N LYS A 1 0.31 -2.86 -11.62
CA LYS A 1 -0.46 -1.61 -11.46
C LYS A 1 -1.19 -1.69 -10.14
N LEU A 2 -1.10 -0.65 -9.32
CA LEU A 2 -1.74 -0.51 -8.02
C LEU A 2 -2.67 0.71 -8.08
N VAL A 3 -3.84 0.63 -7.45
CA VAL A 3 -4.79 1.74 -7.32
C VAL A 3 -5.01 1.95 -5.83
N CYS A 4 -4.59 3.11 -5.34
CA CYS A 4 -4.84 3.60 -3.99
C CYS A 4 -6.05 4.53 -4.04
N ASP A 5 -7.07 4.23 -3.25
CA ASP A 5 -8.38 4.90 -3.31
C ASP A 5 -8.85 5.41 -1.94
N MET A 6 -8.11 5.13 -0.86
CA MET A 6 -8.47 5.55 0.50
C MET A 6 -7.63 6.73 1.00
N ALA A 7 -6.40 6.46 1.42
CA ALA A 7 -5.52 7.41 2.07
C ALA A 7 -4.06 7.01 1.88
N ILE A 8 -3.16 7.98 2.08
CA ILE A 8 -1.72 7.76 2.01
C ILE A 8 -1.05 8.26 3.30
N GLY A 9 -0.17 7.45 3.88
CA GLY A 9 0.61 7.82 5.07
C GLY A 9 1.41 9.11 4.83
N GLY A 10 1.33 10.06 5.78
CA GLY A 10 1.95 11.40 5.65
C GLY A 10 1.28 12.36 4.66
N ILE A 11 0.29 11.91 3.87
CA ILE A 11 -0.47 12.75 2.94
C ILE A 11 -1.91 12.98 3.41
N GLY A 12 -2.58 11.91 3.87
CA GLY A 12 -3.95 11.91 4.34
C GLY A 12 -4.94 11.29 3.34
N LYS A 13 -6.23 11.55 3.56
CA LYS A 13 -7.34 11.04 2.75
C LYS A 13 -7.29 11.56 1.32
N LEU A 14 -7.45 10.66 0.35
CA LEU A 14 -7.48 11.00 -1.06
C LEU A 14 -8.83 11.56 -1.50
N ARG A 15 -8.81 12.58 -2.36
CA ARG A 15 -10.02 13.09 -3.05
C ARG A 15 -10.29 12.37 -4.37
N LYS A 16 -9.23 11.83 -4.98
CA LYS A 16 -9.26 11.05 -6.21
C LYS A 16 -8.26 9.90 -6.09
N PRO A 17 -8.54 8.74 -6.71
CA PRO A 17 -7.61 7.62 -6.68
C PRO A 17 -6.24 7.98 -7.28
N VAL A 18 -5.21 7.29 -6.81
CA VAL A 18 -3.83 7.35 -7.30
C VAL A 18 -3.51 6.01 -7.94
N GLN A 19 -2.97 6.05 -9.16
CA GLN A 19 -2.52 4.86 -9.87
C GLN A 19 -1.00 4.84 -9.89
N VAL A 20 -0.40 3.74 -9.44
CA VAL A 20 1.04 3.50 -9.47
C VAL A 20 1.34 2.30 -10.35
N THR A 21 2.26 2.46 -11.29
CA THR A 21 2.85 1.35 -12.03
C THR A 21 4.27 1.15 -11.52
N ALA A 22 4.55 -0.05 -11.02
CA ALA A 22 5.86 -0.47 -10.59
C ALA A 22 6.33 -1.69 -11.40
N LYS A 23 7.63 -1.76 -11.66
CA LYS A 23 8.30 -2.86 -12.34
C LYS A 23 9.58 -3.19 -11.58
N ASN A 24 9.85 -4.48 -11.39
CA ASN A 24 11.01 -4.96 -10.62
C ASN A 24 11.12 -4.29 -9.23
N GLY A 25 9.99 -4.07 -8.57
CA GLY A 25 9.91 -3.44 -7.25
C GLY A 25 10.01 -1.91 -7.23
N LYS A 26 10.28 -1.23 -8.36
CA LYS A 26 10.46 0.23 -8.42
C LYS A 26 9.33 0.92 -9.19
N VAL A 27 8.91 2.10 -8.76
CA VAL A 27 7.91 2.92 -9.46
C VAL A 27 8.46 3.37 -10.82
N GLU A 28 7.68 3.13 -11.88
CA GLU A 28 7.91 3.66 -13.22
C GLU A 28 7.00 4.86 -13.53
N ASN A 29 5.76 4.83 -13.05
CA ASN A 29 4.81 5.91 -13.27
C ASN A 29 3.83 6.05 -12.10
N VAL A 30 3.39 7.30 -11.86
CA VAL A 30 2.31 7.64 -10.92
C VAL A 30 1.39 8.67 -11.55
N SER A 31 0.08 8.48 -11.41
CA SER A 31 -0.94 9.40 -11.92
C SER A 31 -2.13 9.54 -10.97
N SER A 32 -2.77 10.71 -11.02
CA SER A 32 -4.06 10.99 -10.38
C SER A 32 -4.70 12.19 -11.09
N GLU A 33 -6.03 12.30 -11.02
CA GLU A 33 -6.75 13.51 -11.42
C GLU A 33 -6.51 14.67 -10.45
N ASP A 34 -6.11 14.35 -9.22
CA ASP A 34 -5.81 15.32 -8.17
C ASP A 34 -4.34 15.75 -8.25
N LYS A 35 -4.10 16.92 -8.86
CA LYS A 35 -2.74 17.46 -9.09
C LYS A 35 -1.99 17.76 -7.79
N GLU A 36 -2.69 18.15 -6.74
CA GLU A 36 -2.07 18.49 -5.45
C GLU A 36 -1.55 17.23 -4.77
N HIS A 37 -2.40 16.20 -4.63
CA HIS A 37 -1.96 14.90 -4.11
C HIS A 37 -0.86 14.30 -4.99
N LEU A 38 -1.00 14.35 -6.32
CA LEU A 38 0.01 13.83 -7.24
C LEU A 38 1.37 14.51 -7.04
N SER A 39 1.41 15.82 -6.81
CA SER A 39 2.65 16.56 -6.57
C SER A 39 3.33 16.09 -5.28
N ARG A 40 2.57 15.98 -4.18
CA ARG A 40 3.10 15.52 -2.88
C ARG A 40 3.64 14.09 -2.97
N ILE A 41 2.94 13.19 -3.66
CA ILE A 41 3.39 11.80 -3.85
C ILE A 41 4.68 11.73 -4.66
N LYS A 42 4.80 12.55 -5.73
CA LYS A 42 6.03 12.63 -6.53
C LYS A 42 7.21 13.16 -5.72
N GLU A 43 6.99 14.15 -4.88
CA GLU A 43 8.00 14.67 -3.96
C GLU A 43 8.45 13.58 -2.97
N THR A 44 7.51 12.85 -2.37
CA THR A 44 7.82 11.73 -1.49
C THR A 44 8.67 10.66 -2.19
N PHE A 45 8.33 10.28 -3.42
CA PHE A 45 9.13 9.33 -4.23
C PHE A 45 10.52 9.84 -4.62
N GLN A 46 10.80 11.14 -4.49
CA GLN A 46 12.10 11.75 -4.75
C GLN A 46 12.94 11.94 -3.48
N THR A 47 12.45 11.53 -2.30
CA THR A 47 13.15 11.68 -1.01
C THR A 47 14.56 11.11 -1.05
N ASP A 48 14.74 9.93 -1.66
CA ASP A 48 16.04 9.30 -1.88
C ASP A 48 15.94 8.20 -2.95
N SER A 49 17.04 7.51 -3.24
CA SER A 49 17.11 6.48 -4.29
C SER A 49 16.24 5.24 -4.04
N TRP A 50 15.75 5.06 -2.81
CA TRP A 50 14.97 3.91 -2.37
C TRP A 50 13.52 4.25 -2.03
N ALA A 51 13.17 5.54 -1.92
CA ALA A 51 11.83 6.02 -1.56
C ALA A 51 10.73 5.56 -2.51
N ASN A 52 11.07 5.18 -3.74
CA ASN A 52 10.15 4.67 -4.76
C ASN A 52 10.29 3.17 -5.02
N VAL A 53 10.89 2.43 -4.09
CA VAL A 53 10.99 0.96 -4.12
C VAL A 53 10.02 0.39 -3.09
N VAL A 54 9.27 -0.65 -3.46
CA VAL A 54 8.29 -1.31 -2.57
C VAL A 54 9.00 -1.81 -1.31
N GLY A 55 8.46 -1.45 -0.15
CA GLY A 55 8.97 -1.81 1.18
C GLY A 55 8.10 -2.81 1.92
N GLU A 56 6.77 -2.71 1.76
CA GLU A 56 5.80 -3.49 2.53
C GLU A 56 4.58 -3.88 1.70
N PHE A 57 3.99 -5.03 2.03
CA PHE A 57 2.61 -5.36 1.73
C PHE A 57 1.98 -5.92 3.01
N ALA A 58 0.82 -5.39 3.41
CA ALA A 58 0.16 -5.80 4.64
C ALA A 58 -1.36 -5.86 4.52
N PHE A 59 -1.94 -6.69 5.39
CA PHE A 59 -3.38 -6.87 5.53
C PHE A 59 -3.88 -6.09 6.75
N GLY A 60 -4.95 -5.33 6.55
CA GLY A 60 -5.72 -4.79 7.66
C GLY A 60 -6.61 -5.89 8.26
N ILE A 61 -6.41 -6.18 9.55
CA ILE A 61 -7.04 -7.31 10.27
C ILE A 61 -7.83 -6.87 11.50
N ASN A 62 -7.84 -5.57 11.84
CA ASN A 62 -8.48 -5.08 13.05
C ASN A 62 -9.94 -4.69 12.79
N ALA A 63 -10.88 -5.50 13.27
CA ALA A 63 -12.32 -5.25 13.15
C ALA A 63 -12.80 -3.98 13.88
N LYS A 64 -11.99 -3.44 14.81
CA LYS A 64 -12.32 -2.22 15.58
C LYS A 64 -11.69 -0.96 14.98
N ALA A 65 -10.75 -1.11 14.04
CA ALA A 65 -10.15 0.03 13.38
C ALA A 65 -11.16 0.69 12.44
N ARG A 66 -11.12 2.01 12.37
CA ARG A 66 -12.04 2.84 11.59
C ARG A 66 -11.27 3.69 10.59
N PHE A 67 -11.98 4.18 9.58
CA PHE A 67 -11.41 5.18 8.70
C PHE A 67 -11.46 6.56 9.37
N VAL A 68 -10.36 6.95 9.99
CA VAL A 68 -10.16 8.21 10.71
C VAL A 68 -8.91 8.92 10.20
N ASP A 69 -8.71 10.18 10.57
CA ASP A 69 -7.55 10.97 10.14
C ASP A 69 -6.22 10.43 10.73
N GLU A 70 -6.29 9.72 11.86
CA GLU A 70 -5.15 8.99 12.41
C GLU A 70 -4.83 7.78 11.53
N PHE A 71 -3.79 7.93 10.70
CA PHE A 71 -3.41 6.93 9.70
C PHE A 71 -3.05 5.58 10.34
N LEU A 72 -2.44 5.58 11.52
CA LEU A 72 -2.08 4.35 12.23
C LEU A 72 -3.30 3.52 12.63
N GLU A 73 -4.46 4.14 12.87
CA GLU A 73 -5.70 3.37 13.06
C GLU A 73 -6.23 2.89 11.71
N ALA A 74 -6.29 3.80 10.72
CA ALA A 74 -6.87 3.52 9.41
C ALA A 74 -6.19 2.35 8.69
N GLU A 75 -4.86 2.29 8.65
CA GLU A 75 -4.10 1.22 7.98
C GLU A 75 -4.46 -0.20 8.47
N LYS A 76 -4.96 -0.30 9.71
CA LYS A 76 -5.27 -1.58 10.36
C LYS A 76 -6.68 -2.08 10.05
N MET A 77 -7.51 -1.32 9.34
CA MET A 77 -8.91 -1.62 9.06
C MET A 77 -9.11 -3.02 8.51
N LEU A 78 -10.01 -3.79 9.13
CA LEU A 78 -10.33 -5.13 8.65
C LEU A 78 -10.76 -5.11 7.18
N GLY A 79 -10.13 -5.95 6.37
CA GLY A 79 -10.50 -6.16 4.97
C GLY A 79 -9.87 -5.17 4.00
N THR A 80 -9.01 -4.26 4.46
CA THR A 80 -8.18 -3.42 3.59
C THR A 80 -6.78 -4.03 3.42
N VAL A 81 -6.02 -3.51 2.47
CA VAL A 81 -4.57 -3.73 2.40
C VAL A 81 -3.85 -2.40 2.21
N HIS A 82 -2.56 -2.37 2.49
CA HIS A 82 -1.69 -1.31 2.02
C HIS A 82 -0.41 -1.87 1.40
N VAL A 83 0.16 -1.08 0.50
CA VAL A 83 1.50 -1.29 -0.04
C VAL A 83 2.31 -0.06 0.30
N ALA A 84 3.45 -0.24 0.97
CA ALA A 84 4.36 0.85 1.27
C ALA A 84 5.48 0.94 0.25
N PHE A 85 5.91 2.18 -0.03
CA PHE A 85 7.15 2.48 -0.75
C PHE A 85 8.14 3.16 0.19
N GLY A 86 9.40 2.75 0.10
CA GLY A 86 10.47 3.24 0.97
C GLY A 86 10.85 2.23 2.05
N ALA A 87 11.18 2.75 3.23
CA ALA A 87 11.96 2.09 4.27
C ALA A 87 11.34 0.76 4.70
N ASN A 88 12.17 -0.26 4.93
CA ASN A 88 11.72 -1.47 5.60
C ASN A 88 12.82 -2.14 6.43
N THR A 89 13.92 -1.43 6.73
CA THR A 89 15.07 -1.98 7.48
C THR A 89 14.75 -2.37 8.92
N ASP A 90 13.64 -1.89 9.46
CA ASP A 90 13.08 -2.28 10.75
C ASP A 90 12.30 -3.61 10.70
N MET A 91 11.99 -4.12 9.51
CA MET A 91 11.32 -5.40 9.30
C MET A 91 12.32 -6.55 9.18
N PRO A 92 11.95 -7.77 9.61
CA PRO A 92 12.79 -8.96 9.43
C PRO A 92 13.18 -9.18 7.96
N GLY A 93 14.48 -9.07 7.67
CA GLY A 93 15.00 -9.27 6.31
C GLY A 93 14.83 -8.09 5.36
N GLY A 94 14.40 -6.92 5.85
CA GLY A 94 14.31 -5.69 5.10
C GLY A 94 15.65 -5.22 4.53
N LYS A 95 15.59 -4.53 3.38
CA LYS A 95 16.76 -4.13 2.58
C LYS A 95 16.65 -2.72 2.01
N ASN A 96 15.55 -2.02 2.26
CA ASN A 96 15.29 -0.68 1.75
C ASN A 96 15.59 0.34 2.87
N PRO A 97 16.74 1.06 2.82
CA PRO A 97 17.14 2.03 3.83
C PRO A 97 16.64 3.46 3.52
N SER A 98 15.51 3.60 2.83
CA SER A 98 14.93 4.93 2.58
C SER A 98 14.67 5.69 3.88
N LYS A 99 14.67 7.03 3.81
CA LYS A 99 14.27 7.91 4.92
C LYS A 99 12.76 8.11 5.02
N ASN A 100 12.02 7.63 4.04
CA ASN A 100 10.57 7.72 3.97
C ASN A 100 9.95 6.32 3.97
N HIS A 101 8.74 6.19 4.50
CA HIS A 101 7.88 5.02 4.37
C HIS A 101 6.47 5.52 4.06
N MET A 102 5.98 5.29 2.84
CA MET A 102 4.70 5.83 2.37
C MET A 102 3.72 4.70 2.05
N ASP A 103 2.82 4.46 2.98
CA ASP A 103 1.72 3.51 2.87
C ASP A 103 0.62 4.00 1.95
N MET A 104 0.24 3.16 0.99
CA MET A 104 -0.89 3.41 0.08
C MET A 104 -2.02 2.43 0.38
N MET A 105 -3.10 2.92 0.99
CA MET A 105 -4.25 2.09 1.37
C MET A 105 -5.19 1.81 0.19
N ILE A 106 -5.64 0.56 0.11
CA ILE A 106 -6.53 0.05 -0.93
C ILE A 106 -7.79 -0.53 -0.28
N SER A 107 -8.94 -0.03 -0.72
CA SER A 107 -10.24 -0.56 -0.32
C SER A 107 -10.62 -1.80 -1.13
N GLU A 108 -11.40 -2.69 -0.50
CA GLU A 108 -12.00 -3.87 -1.13
C GLU A 108 -11.05 -4.70 -2.04
N PRO A 109 -9.82 -5.02 -1.62
CA PRO A 109 -8.87 -5.72 -2.45
C PRO A 109 -9.33 -7.15 -2.73
N THR A 110 -8.91 -7.69 -3.87
CA THR A 110 -8.80 -9.14 -4.06
C THR A 110 -7.33 -9.51 -4.01
N VAL A 111 -6.95 -10.41 -3.11
CA VAL A 111 -5.57 -10.84 -2.91
C VAL A 111 -5.49 -12.34 -3.11
N THR A 112 -4.72 -12.74 -4.12
CA THR A 112 -4.37 -14.13 -4.40
C THR A 112 -2.89 -14.35 -4.15
N VAL A 113 -2.54 -15.49 -3.54
CA VAL A 113 -1.16 -15.89 -3.28
C VAL A 113 -0.86 -17.15 -4.09
N THR A 114 0.19 -17.08 -4.91
CA THR A 114 0.76 -18.25 -5.57
C THR A 114 1.80 -18.87 -4.64
N LYS A 115 1.55 -20.08 -4.17
CA LYS A 115 2.47 -20.87 -3.35
C LYS A 115 3.62 -21.42 -4.20
N GLN A 116 4.67 -21.89 -3.53
CA GLN A 116 5.84 -22.48 -4.20
C GLN A 116 5.52 -23.70 -5.08
N ASN A 117 4.47 -24.45 -4.74
CA ASN A 117 3.98 -25.59 -5.53
C ASN A 117 3.10 -25.18 -6.73
N GLY A 118 2.91 -23.87 -6.98
CA GLY A 118 2.06 -23.35 -8.05
C GLY A 118 0.57 -23.24 -7.71
N GLU A 119 0.15 -23.71 -6.54
CA GLU A 119 -1.23 -23.55 -6.06
C GLU A 119 -1.55 -22.07 -5.83
N ILE A 120 -2.72 -21.62 -6.28
CA ILE A 120 -3.21 -20.26 -6.06
C ILE A 120 -4.31 -20.31 -5.02
N VAL A 121 -4.11 -19.59 -3.92
CA VAL A 121 -5.14 -19.39 -2.88
C VAL A 121 -5.64 -17.96 -2.91
N THR A 122 -6.94 -17.77 -2.77
CA THR A 122 -7.52 -16.45 -2.55
C THR A 122 -7.57 -16.21 -1.05
N ILE A 123 -6.91 -15.17 -0.56
CA ILE A 123 -6.89 -14.77 0.85
C ILE A 123 -7.99 -13.75 1.14
N LEU A 124 -8.17 -12.80 0.21
CA LEU A 124 -9.23 -11.79 0.25
C LEU A 124 -9.95 -11.76 -1.09
N HIS A 125 -11.27 -11.68 -1.05
CA HIS A 125 -12.10 -11.41 -2.21
C HIS A 125 -12.96 -10.18 -1.91
N LYS A 126 -12.71 -9.08 -2.64
CA LYS A 126 -13.41 -7.80 -2.46
C LYS A 126 -13.47 -7.35 -0.98
N GLY A 127 -12.34 -7.38 -0.30
CA GLY A 127 -12.23 -6.99 1.11
C GLY A 127 -12.77 -8.00 2.13
N GLN A 128 -13.26 -9.17 1.69
CA GLN A 128 -13.70 -10.23 2.59
C GLN A 128 -12.64 -11.33 2.69
N PHE A 129 -12.17 -11.61 3.91
CA PHE A 129 -11.26 -12.73 4.15
C PHE A 129 -11.92 -14.05 3.79
N GLN A 130 -11.23 -14.84 2.97
CA GLN A 130 -11.67 -16.18 2.61
C GLN A 130 -11.14 -17.12 3.69
N ILE A 131 -11.98 -17.41 4.69
CA ILE A 131 -11.65 -18.43 5.70
C ILE A 131 -11.57 -19.76 4.94
N LEU A 132 -10.34 -20.27 4.78
CA LEU A 132 -10.10 -21.61 4.26
C LEU A 132 -10.58 -22.59 5.34
N ASN A 133 -11.79 -23.14 5.15
CA ASN A 133 -12.28 -24.27 5.94
C ASN A 133 -11.54 -25.55 5.57
#